data_AF-A0A840G5V6-F1
#
_entry.id   AF-A0A840G5V6-F1
#
_cell.length_a   1.000
_cell.length_b   1.000
_cell.length_c   1.000
_cell.angle_alpha   90.00
_cell.angle_beta   90.00
_cell.angle_gamma   90.00
#
_symmetry.space_group_name_H-M   'P 1'
#
loop_
_entity.id
_entity.type
_entity.pdbx_description
1 polymer ?
#
loop_
_entity_poly.entity_id
_entity_poly.type
_entity_poly.pdbx_seq_one_letter_code
_entity_poly.pdbx_strand_id
1 'polypeptide(L)'
;MRRRIAPPIVATLSLALATFAFVSSASTPARAFGTHHPFCLTGDEWPGLSNCRFDTYAQCQASASGRALTCIANPYFVGQSDDPYAYQNRPRAQTQGYSPGYFLPR
;
A
#
# COMPACT_ATOMS: atom_id res chain seq x y z
N MET A 1 -51.59 11.20 -14.48
CA MET A 1 -50.48 11.48 -13.53
C MET A 1 -49.54 10.27 -13.49
N ARG A 2 -48.34 10.36 -14.08
CA ARG A 2 -47.37 9.25 -14.10
C ARG A 2 -46.49 9.31 -12.85
N ARG A 3 -46.76 8.41 -11.90
CA ARG A 3 -46.00 8.26 -10.66
C ARG A 3 -44.63 7.66 -11.04
N ARG A 4 -43.58 8.50 -11.07
CA ARG A 4 -42.19 8.04 -11.22
C ARG A 4 -41.78 7.38 -9.90
N ILE A 5 -42.06 6.08 -9.78
CA ILE A 5 -41.49 5.24 -8.73
C ILE A 5 -40.08 4.87 -9.23
N ALA A 6 -39.12 5.77 -9.05
CA ALA A 6 -37.71 5.41 -9.16
C ALA A 6 -37.40 4.53 -7.95
N PRO A 7 -37.10 3.23 -8.13
CA PRO A 7 -37.11 2.29 -7.03
C PRO A 7 -35.84 2.46 -6.19
N PRO A 8 -35.88 2.10 -4.89
CA PRO A 8 -34.77 2.19 -3.91
C PRO A 8 -33.51 1.37 -4.27
N ILE A 9 -33.49 0.75 -5.43
CA ILE A 9 -32.49 -0.20 -5.93
C ILE A 9 -31.15 0.49 -6.23
N VAL A 10 -31.17 1.73 -6.72
CA VAL A 10 -29.93 2.48 -7.01
C VAL A 10 -29.20 2.87 -5.72
N ALA A 11 -29.97 3.20 -4.67
CA ALA A 11 -29.42 3.56 -3.37
C ALA A 11 -28.78 2.35 -2.64
N THR A 12 -29.37 1.16 -2.76
CA THR A 12 -28.81 -0.07 -2.14
C THR A 12 -27.57 -0.58 -2.86
N LEU A 13 -27.52 -0.49 -4.19
CA LEU A 13 -26.33 -0.87 -4.97
C LEU A 13 -25.11 -0.01 -4.62
N SER A 14 -25.32 1.28 -4.40
CA SER A 14 -24.27 2.23 -4.03
C SER A 14 -23.66 1.91 -2.66
N LEU A 15 -24.49 1.48 -1.70
CA LEU A 15 -24.03 1.14 -0.36
C LEU A 15 -23.31 -0.22 -0.32
N ALA A 16 -23.72 -1.18 -1.15
CA ALA A 16 -23.07 -2.49 -1.25
C ALA A 16 -21.69 -2.43 -1.91
N LEU A 17 -21.48 -1.54 -2.87
CA LEU A 17 -20.15 -1.30 -3.46
C LEU A 17 -19.20 -0.64 -2.47
N ALA A 18 -19.70 0.25 -1.60
CA ALA A 18 -18.89 0.91 -0.58
C ALA A 18 -18.40 -0.06 0.51
N THR A 19 -19.14 -1.13 0.83
CA THR A 19 -18.76 -2.10 1.87
C THR A 19 -17.80 -3.19 1.36
N PHE A 20 -17.84 -3.54 0.07
CA PHE A 20 -16.92 -4.54 -0.50
C PHE A 20 -15.45 -4.09 -0.55
N ALA A 21 -15.19 -2.77 -0.54
CA ALA A 21 -13.82 -2.24 -0.50
C ALA A 21 -13.10 -2.49 0.83
N PHE A 22 -13.82 -2.89 1.90
CA PHE A 22 -13.26 -3.06 3.24
C PHE A 22 -13.01 -4.53 3.65
N VAL A 23 -13.56 -5.50 2.93
CA VAL A 23 -13.48 -6.94 3.29
C VAL A 23 -12.36 -7.62 2.51
N SER A 24 -11.13 -7.15 2.66
CA SER A 24 -9.94 -7.84 2.13
C SER A 24 -8.79 -7.82 3.14
N SER A 25 -9.10 -7.92 4.42
CA SER A 25 -8.11 -8.20 5.46
C SER A 25 -7.79 -9.71 5.47
N ALA A 26 -7.01 -10.17 4.48
CA ALA A 26 -6.44 -11.50 4.47
C ALA A 26 -5.34 -11.58 5.55
N SER A 27 -5.66 -12.24 6.66
CA SER A 27 -4.67 -12.64 7.66
C SER A 27 -3.81 -13.78 7.09
N THR A 28 -2.73 -13.44 6.40
CA THR A 28 -1.73 -14.42 5.94
C THR A 28 -0.89 -14.96 7.12
N PRO A 29 -0.40 -16.22 7.03
CA PRO A 29 0.32 -16.89 8.12
C PRO A 29 1.71 -16.29 8.30
N ALA A 30 2.21 -16.13 9.54
CA ALA A 30 3.54 -15.59 9.88
C ALA A 30 4.71 -16.35 9.19
N ARG A 31 5.02 -15.99 7.94
CA ARG A 31 6.30 -16.24 7.28
C ARG A 31 7.29 -15.18 7.78
N ALA A 32 8.60 -15.36 7.59
CA ALA A 32 9.57 -14.27 7.70
C ALA A 32 9.32 -13.26 6.55
N PHE A 33 8.22 -12.52 6.62
CA PHE A 33 7.77 -11.54 5.61
C PHE A 33 8.67 -10.31 5.53
N GLY A 34 9.61 -10.18 6.47
CA GLY A 34 10.48 -9.03 6.63
C GLY A 34 11.36 -8.74 5.42
N THR A 35 11.39 -9.53 4.35
CA THR A 35 12.17 -9.19 3.15
C THR A 35 11.32 -8.86 1.93
N HIS A 36 10.04 -9.24 1.91
CA HIS A 36 9.21 -9.17 0.70
C HIS A 36 8.32 -7.93 0.61
N HIS A 37 8.05 -7.26 1.73
CA HIS A 37 7.21 -6.08 1.76
C HIS A 37 7.99 -4.84 2.21
N PRO A 38 7.83 -3.69 1.55
CA PRO A 38 8.57 -2.46 1.86
C PRO A 38 8.15 -1.76 3.16
N PHE A 39 6.98 -2.07 3.74
CA PHE A 39 6.47 -1.38 4.92
C PHE A 39 5.97 -2.31 6.02
N CYS A 40 6.19 -1.89 7.27
CA CYS A 40 5.87 -2.61 8.50
C CYS A 40 5.02 -1.75 9.45
N LEU A 41 4.11 -2.39 10.19
CA LEU A 41 3.37 -1.77 11.29
C LEU A 41 4.07 -2.06 12.62
N THR A 42 4.38 -1.01 13.38
CA THR A 42 4.94 -1.12 14.74
C THR A 42 4.06 -0.37 15.74
N GLY A 43 4.05 -0.79 16.99
CA GLY A 43 3.37 -0.11 18.09
C GLY A 43 3.28 -1.02 19.31
N ASP A 44 2.44 -0.67 20.28
CA ASP A 44 2.26 -1.48 21.49
C ASP A 44 1.73 -2.89 21.19
N GLU A 45 0.84 -3.02 20.19
CA GLU A 45 0.34 -4.33 19.74
C GLU A 45 1.40 -5.14 18.98
N TRP A 46 2.37 -4.45 18.37
CA TRP A 46 3.33 -4.98 17.40
C TRP A 46 4.71 -4.39 17.70
N PRO A 47 5.42 -4.88 18.74
CA PRO A 47 6.67 -4.28 19.17
C PRO A 47 7.78 -4.50 18.13
N GLY A 48 8.51 -3.42 17.83
CA GLY A 48 9.64 -3.43 16.89
C GLY A 48 9.23 -3.63 15.43
N LEU A 49 10.19 -4.05 14.61
CA LEU A 49 9.97 -4.28 13.17
C LEU A 49 9.10 -5.51 12.95
N SER A 50 7.79 -5.32 13.00
CA SER A 50 6.80 -6.38 12.98
C SER A 50 5.70 -6.09 11.96
N ASN A 51 4.91 -7.10 11.63
CA ASN A 51 3.79 -6.97 10.68
C ASN A 51 4.15 -6.26 9.36
N CYS A 52 5.21 -6.77 8.70
CA CYS A 52 5.70 -6.30 7.40
C CYS A 52 4.91 -6.95 6.26
N ARG A 53 3.78 -6.37 5.88
CA ARG A 53 2.88 -6.92 4.84
C ARG A 53 2.39 -5.88 3.83
N PHE A 54 2.87 -4.65 3.93
CA PHE A 54 2.32 -3.54 3.16
C PHE A 54 3.25 -3.18 2.01
N ASP A 55 2.68 -3.07 0.81
CA ASP A 55 3.42 -2.73 -0.42
C ASP A 55 3.48 -1.21 -0.66
N THR A 56 2.56 -0.46 -0.04
CA THR A 56 2.52 1.02 -0.09
C THR A 56 2.41 1.61 1.30
N TYR A 57 2.99 2.80 1.48
CA TYR A 57 2.94 3.53 2.74
C TYR A 57 1.51 3.90 3.11
N ALA A 58 0.70 4.30 2.12
CA ALA A 58 -0.71 4.65 2.32
C ALA A 58 -1.53 3.46 2.85
N GLN A 59 -1.31 2.25 2.34
CA GLN A 59 -1.98 1.04 2.83
C GLN A 59 -1.59 0.73 4.28
N CYS A 60 -0.31 0.88 4.61
CA CYS A 60 0.16 0.74 5.98
C CYS A 60 -0.53 1.79 6.87
N GLN A 61 -0.51 3.06 6.48
CA GLN A 61 -1.03 4.17 7.28
C GLN A 61 -2.54 4.04 7.54
N ALA A 62 -3.29 3.60 6.54
CA ALA A 62 -4.70 3.27 6.69
C ALA A 62 -4.91 2.18 7.75
N SER A 63 -4.04 1.16 7.77
CA SER A 63 -4.09 0.08 8.75
C SER A 63 -3.64 0.50 10.15
N ALA A 64 -2.78 1.52 10.26
CA ALA A 64 -2.35 2.11 11.52
C ALA A 64 -3.40 3.04 12.14
N SER A 65 -4.24 3.63 11.29
CA SER A 65 -5.22 4.65 11.70
C SER A 65 -6.16 4.13 12.78
N GLY A 66 -6.30 4.91 13.87
CA GLY A 66 -7.16 4.57 15.00
C GLY A 66 -6.65 3.48 15.94
N ARG A 67 -5.43 2.95 15.74
CA ARG A 67 -4.91 1.80 16.51
C ARG A 67 -3.64 2.07 17.35
N ALA A 68 -3.25 3.34 17.50
CA ALA A 68 -1.98 3.72 18.14
C ALA A 68 -0.76 2.98 17.54
N LEU A 69 -0.84 2.61 16.26
CA LEU A 69 0.25 2.01 15.50
C LEU A 69 0.94 3.05 14.63
N THR A 70 2.15 2.74 14.21
CA THR A 70 2.99 3.56 13.34
C THR A 70 3.47 2.74 12.15
N CYS A 71 3.60 3.40 11.01
CA CYS A 71 4.15 2.82 9.80
C CYS A 71 5.61 3.20 9.61
N ILE A 72 6.43 2.19 9.38
CA ILE A 72 7.87 2.34 9.17
C ILE A 72 8.30 1.59 7.91
N ALA A 73 9.29 2.15 7.21
CA ALA A 73 9.92 1.49 6.09
C ALA A 73 10.73 0.29 6.56
N ASN A 74 10.67 -0.79 5.81
CA ASN A 74 11.35 -2.04 6.11
C ASN A 74 12.80 -2.03 5.61
N PRO A 75 13.81 -1.97 6.50
CA PRO A 75 15.22 -1.93 6.09
C PRO A 75 15.71 -3.23 5.42
N TYR A 76 14.99 -4.34 5.59
CA TYR A 76 15.36 -5.64 5.04
C TYR A 76 14.64 -5.97 3.73
N PHE A 77 13.85 -5.03 3.18
CA PHE A 77 13.13 -5.23 1.93
C PHE A 77 14.09 -5.47 0.76
N VAL A 78 14.04 -6.63 0.11
CA VAL A 78 14.96 -6.99 -0.99
C VAL A 78 14.35 -6.78 -2.39
N GLY A 79 13.16 -6.18 -2.47
CA GLY A 79 12.43 -5.96 -3.72
C GLY A 79 12.59 -4.55 -4.28
N GLN A 80 11.77 -4.26 -5.29
CA GLN A 80 11.59 -2.92 -5.83
C GLN A 80 10.23 -2.39 -5.37
N SER A 81 10.20 -1.12 -4.98
CA SER A 81 8.97 -0.40 -4.67
C SER A 81 9.02 0.95 -5.37
N ASP A 82 7.91 1.32 -5.99
CA ASP A 82 7.71 2.65 -6.57
C ASP A 82 7.18 3.66 -5.54
N ASP A 83 6.93 3.21 -4.31
CA ASP A 83 6.54 4.09 -3.21
C ASP A 83 7.75 4.94 -2.77
N PRO A 84 7.61 6.28 -2.70
CA PRO A 84 8.72 7.18 -2.37
C PRO A 84 9.26 7.01 -0.94
N TYR A 85 8.49 6.39 -0.05
CA TYR A 85 8.88 6.17 1.36
C TYR A 85 9.55 4.82 1.60
N ALA A 86 9.63 3.94 0.60
CA ALA A 86 10.28 2.65 0.73
C ALA A 86 11.81 2.76 0.69
N TYR A 87 12.51 1.84 1.35
CA TYR A 87 13.94 1.66 1.10
C TYR A 87 14.14 1.20 -0.34
N GLN A 88 14.71 2.08 -1.17
CA GLN A 88 14.98 1.78 -2.56
C GLN A 88 16.22 0.90 -2.67
N ASN A 89 16.03 -0.42 -2.64
CA ASN A 89 17.02 -1.38 -3.12
C ASN A 89 16.92 -1.54 -4.64
N ARG A 90 16.80 -0.42 -5.38
CA ARG A 90 16.91 -0.44 -6.84
C ARG A 90 18.37 -0.73 -7.16
N PRO A 91 18.71 -1.82 -7.89
CA PRO A 91 19.95 -1.85 -8.65
C PRO A 91 19.94 -0.56 -9.49
N ARG A 92 21.06 0.18 -9.54
CA ARG A 92 21.21 1.50 -10.20
C ARG A 92 20.83 1.56 -11.70
N ALA A 93 20.14 0.58 -12.25
CA ALA A 93 19.55 0.63 -13.57
C ALA A 93 18.09 1.10 -13.46
N GLN A 94 17.70 2.05 -14.32
CA GLN A 94 16.31 2.37 -14.66
C GLN A 94 15.60 3.43 -13.79
N THR A 95 16.19 4.63 -13.65
CA THR A 95 15.34 5.83 -13.78
C THR A 95 14.96 5.91 -15.26
N GLN A 96 13.84 5.29 -15.65
CA GLN A 96 13.27 5.44 -16.99
C GLN A 96 12.86 6.92 -17.16
N GLY A 97 13.79 7.75 -17.66
CA GLY A 97 13.50 9.17 -17.91
C GLY A 97 14.69 10.12 -17.84
N TYR A 98 15.83 9.73 -17.24
CA TYR A 98 17.04 10.54 -17.31
C TYR A 98 18.03 9.91 -18.29
N SER A 99 17.95 10.33 -19.56
CA SER A 99 19.09 10.21 -20.48
C SER A 99 19.99 11.43 -20.24
N PRO A 100 21.16 11.31 -19.59
CA PRO A 100 22.14 12.38 -19.63
C PRO A 100 22.51 12.56 -21.10
N GLY A 101 22.01 13.65 -21.70
CA GLY A 101 22.25 14.00 -23.08
C GLY A 101 23.74 14.23 -23.30
N TYR A 102 24.42 13.23 -23.84
CA TYR A 102 25.76 13.42 -24.38
C TYR A 102 25.60 14.14 -25.73
N PHE A 103 25.90 15.44 -25.72
CA PHE A 103 26.19 16.23 -26.91
C PHE A 103 27.28 15.50 -27.72
N LEU A 104 26.95 15.01 -28.91
CA LEU A 104 27.93 14.52 -29.89
C LEU A 104 28.53 15.73 -30.62
N PRO A 105 29.85 16.01 -30.50
CA PRO A 105 30.50 16.97 -31.39
C PRO A 105 30.69 16.35 -32.78
N ARG A 106 30.45 17.15 -33.82
CA ARG A 106 30.68 16.80 -35.23
C ARG A 106 32.16 16.78 -35.57
#